data_AF-A0A5J4PFH6-F1
#
_entry.id   AF-A0A5J4PFH6-F1
#
_cell.length_a   1.000
_cell.length_b   1.000
_cell.length_c   1.000
_cell.angle_alpha   90.00
_cell.angle_beta   90.00
_cell.angle_gamma   90.00
#
_symmetry.space_group_name_H-M   'P 1'
#
loop_
_entity.id
_entity.type
_entity.pdbx_description
1 polymer ?
#
loop_
_entity_poly.entity_id
_entity_poly.type
_entity_poly.pdbx_seq_one_letter_code
_entity_poly.pdbx_strand_id
1 'polypeptide(L)' 'MTVIYEDNHIIAVNKTASEIVQGDKTGDTPLSETIKLYLKE' A
#
# COMPACT_ATOMS: atom_id res chain seq x y z
N MET A 1 2.90 4.78 -5.15
CA MET A 1 1.52 4.36 -4.78
C MET A 1 0.49 5.20 -5.54
N THR A 2 -0.29 4.54 -6.40
CA THR A 2 -1.36 5.18 -7.18
C THR A 2 -2.68 4.50 -6.85
N VAL A 3 -3.63 5.23 -6.27
CA VAL A 3 -4.98 4.73 -5.99
C VAL A 3 -5.78 4.71 -7.29
N ILE A 4 -6.35 3.55 -7.62
CA ILE A 4 -7.19 3.38 -8.82
C ILE A 4 -8.67 3.28 -8.48
N TYR A 5 -8.99 2.94 -7.23
CA TYR A 5 -10.34 2.90 -6.69
C TYR A 5 -10.30 2.98 -5.17
N GLU A 6 -11.25 3.69 -4.57
CA GLU A 6 -11.42 3.80 -3.12
C GLU A 6 -12.90 4.02 -2.79
N ASP A 7 -13.41 3.24 -1.85
CA ASP A 7 -14.71 3.43 -1.22
C ASP A 7 -14.62 3.19 0.30
N ASN A 8 -15.76 3.23 0.99
CA ASN A 8 -15.82 3.09 2.44
C ASN A 8 -15.32 1.73 2.98
N HIS A 9 -15.26 0.70 2.13
CA HIS A 9 -14.91 -0.67 2.49
C HIS A 9 -13.62 -1.16 1.81
N ILE A 10 -13.30 -0.68 0.61
CA ILE A 10 -12.23 -1.22 -0.22
C ILE A 10 -11.38 -0.10 -0.82
N ILE A 11 -10.07 -0.32 -0.83
CA ILE A 11 -9.11 0.45 -1.62
C ILE A 11 -8.37 -0.49 -2.58
N ALA A 12 -8.29 -0.09 -3.85
CA ALA A 12 -7.48 -0.77 -4.85
C ALA A 12 -6.38 0.17 -5.34
N VAL A 13 -5.15 -0.34 -5.40
CA VAL A 13 -3.97 0.42 -5.78
C VAL A 13 -3.23 -0.27 -6.91
N ASN A 14 -2.67 0.53 -7.81
CA ASN A 14 -1.73 0.04 -8.81
C ASN A 14 -0.37 -0.17 -8.15
N LYS A 15 -0.04 -1.45 -7.93
CA LYS A 15 1.24 -1.88 -7.37
C LYS A 15 2.30 -1.88 -8.47
N THR A 16 3.38 -1.13 -8.28
CA THR A 16 4.53 -1.17 -9.18
C THR A 16 5.35 -2.46 -9.01
N ALA A 17 6.10 -2.82 -10.06
CA ALA A 17 7.06 -3.92 -9.97
C ALA A 17 8.07 -3.65 -8.84
N SER A 18 8.48 -4.70 -8.14
CA SER A 18 9.41 -4.64 -6.99
C SER A 18 8.88 -4.01 -5.70
N GLU A 19 7.69 -3.38 -5.67
CA GLU A 19 7.06 -3.05 -4.37
C GLU A 19 6.70 -4.33 -3.62
N ILE A 20 7.04 -4.42 -2.33
CA ILE A 20 6.61 -5.52 -1.48
C ILE A 20 5.24 -5.18 -0.88
N VAL A 21 4.32 -6.15 -0.90
CA VAL A 21 2.97 -5.95 -0.34
C VAL A 21 2.97 -6.17 1.17
N GLN A 22 3.83 -7.06 1.65
CA GLN A 22 4.00 -7.42 3.06
C GLN A 22 5.47 -7.23 3.45
N GLY A 23 5.70 -6.83 4.69
CA GLY A 23 7.05 -6.68 5.21
C GLY A 23 7.77 -8.02 5.25
N ASP A 24 9.07 -8.01 4.95
CA ASP A 24 9.92 -9.18 5.05
C ASP A 24 11.16 -8.88 5.93
N LYS A 25 12.14 -9.77 5.87
CA LYS A 25 13.39 -9.68 6.65
C LYS A 25 14.37 -8.59 6.17
N THR A 26 14.13 -7.92 5.05
CA THR A 26 14.99 -6.83 4.57
C THR A 26 14.73 -5.53 5.33
N GLY A 27 13.55 -5.38 5.96
CA GLY A 27 13.15 -4.16 6.65
C GLY A 27 12.68 -3.05 5.72
N ASP A 28 12.44 -3.36 4.44
CA ASP A 28 11.86 -2.42 3.49
C ASP A 28 10.42 -2.04 3.89
N THR A 29 10.00 -0.82 3.54
CA THR A 29 8.64 -0.35 3.85
C THR A 29 7.64 -1.00 2.89
N PRO A 30 6.69 -1.82 3.38
CA PRO A 30 5.72 -2.47 2.53
C PRO A 30 4.56 -1.54 2.17
N LEU A 31 3.88 -1.89 1.07
CA LEU A 31 2.71 -1.16 0.59
C LEU A 31 1.60 -1.06 1.65
N SER A 32 1.47 -2.07 2.53
CA SER A 32 0.51 -2.05 3.64
C SER A 32 0.73 -0.89 4.62
N GLU A 33 1.99 -0.53 4.90
CA GLU A 33 2.30 0.60 5.78
C GLU A 33 2.09 1.93 5.07
N THR A 34 2.44 2.01 3.77
CA THR A 34 2.15 3.19 2.94
C THR A 34 0.65 3.47 2.87
N ILE A 35 -0.20 2.45 2.69
CA ILE A 35 -1.66 2.57 2.71
C ILE A 35 -2.16 3.03 4.07
N LYS A 36 -1.62 2.46 5.15
CA LYS A 36 -2.00 2.83 6.52
C LYS A 36 -1.67 4.29 6.84
N LEU A 37 -0.57 4.83 6.30
CA LEU A 37 -0.21 6.24 6.43
C LEU A 37 -1.14 7.13 5.61
N TYR A 38 -1.45 6.73 4.37
CA TYR A 38 -2.39 7.43 3.51
C TYR A 38 -3.79 7.54 4.14
N LEU A 39 -4.33 6.45 4.73
CA LEU A 39 -5.65 6.43 5.38
C LEU A 39 -5.72 7.16 6.73
N LYS A 40 -4.58 7.64 7.27
CA LYS A 40 -4.54 8.37 8.54
C LYS A 40 -4.72 9.87 8.38
N GLU A 41 -4.68 10.38 7.14
CA GLU A 41 -5.10 11.75 6.79
C GLU A 41 -6.63 11.82 6.62
#